data_AF-A0A1N7BTG5-F1
#
_entry.id   AF-A0A1N7BTG5-F1
#
_cell.length_a   1.000
_cell.length_b   1.000
_cell.length_c   1.000
_cell.angle_alpha   90.00
_cell.angle_beta   90.00
_cell.angle_gamma   90.00
#
_symmetry.space_group_name_H-M   'P 1'
#
loop_
_entity.id
_entity.type
_entity.pdbx_description
1 polymer ?
#
loop_
_entity_poly.entity_id
_entity_poly.type
_entity_poly.pdbx_seq_one_letter_code
_entity_poly.pdbx_strand_id
1 'polypeptide(L)'
;MVEMEKKEFYKLYIPALELALKNDSVNYGFYVKSPEDYLDDKTARQIIDYLDDNEDDFTERVSYYFDAKSHNFPSIQNIDIDEYKKDLIEKISKIKKDFLIY
;
A
#
# COMPACT_ATOMS: atom_id res chain seq x y z
N MET A 1 -10.39 21.86 6.64
CA MET A 1 -9.78 20.53 6.52
C MET A 1 -8.30 20.72 6.75
N VAL A 2 -7.67 19.91 7.61
CA VAL A 2 -6.21 19.96 7.76
C VAL A 2 -5.67 19.14 6.61
N GLU A 3 -5.06 19.81 5.65
CA GLU A 3 -4.42 19.18 4.50
C GLU A 3 -3.17 18.45 5.03
N MET A 4 -3.15 17.12 4.93
CA MET A 4 -2.01 16.30 5.34
C MET A 4 -0.90 16.47 4.31
N GLU A 5 0.34 16.66 4.75
CA GLU A 5 1.47 16.73 3.83
C GLU A 5 1.83 15.33 3.31
N LYS A 6 2.27 15.22 2.05
CA LYS A 6 2.71 13.95 1.44
C LYS A 6 3.74 13.17 2.27
N LYS A 7 4.62 13.88 2.98
CA LYS A 7 5.60 13.28 3.89
C LYS A 7 4.94 12.66 5.12
N GLU A 8 3.94 13.34 5.69
CA GLU A 8 3.18 12.82 6.84
C GLU A 8 2.35 11.61 6.43
N PHE A 9 1.72 11.67 5.25
CA PHE A 9 1.05 10.52 4.64
C PHE A 9 1.98 9.31 4.57
N TYR A 10 3.14 9.43 3.92
CA TYR A 10 4.03 8.27 3.78
C TYR A 10 4.62 7.76 5.09
N LYS A 11 4.77 8.61 6.11
CA LYS A 11 5.19 8.15 7.45
C LYS A 11 4.19 7.22 8.11
N LEU A 12 2.90 7.40 7.82
CA LEU A 12 1.81 6.57 8.34
C LEU A 12 1.55 5.38 7.41
N TYR A 13 1.51 5.65 6.10
CA TYR A 13 1.15 4.69 5.06
C TYR A 13 2.19 3.59 4.85
N ILE A 14 3.49 3.95 4.78
CA ILE A 14 4.54 2.97 4.46
C ILE A 14 4.64 1.85 5.51
N PRO A 15 4.68 2.12 6.83
CA PRO A 15 4.71 1.05 7.83
C PRO A 15 3.48 0.12 7.75
N ALA A 16 2.30 0.69 7.47
CA ALA A 16 1.06 -0.07 7.31
C ALA A 16 1.11 -0.96 6.06
N LEU A 17 1.61 -0.42 4.94
CA LEU A 17 1.82 -1.16 3.70
C LEU A 17 2.84 -2.29 3.86
N GLU A 18 3.97 -2.06 4.53
CA GLU A 18 4.95 -3.09 4.83
C GLU A 18 4.33 -4.23 5.66
N LEU A 19 3.45 -3.89 6.61
CA LEU A 19 2.74 -4.88 7.42
C LEU A 19 1.71 -5.65 6.59
N ALA A 20 0.97 -4.98 5.71
CA ALA A 20 0.04 -5.63 4.78
C ALA A 20 0.76 -6.61 3.85
N LEU A 21 1.88 -6.20 3.24
CA LEU A 21 2.71 -7.04 2.37
C LEU A 21 3.34 -8.24 3.09
N LYS A 22 3.59 -8.13 4.40
CA LYS A 22 4.07 -9.26 5.21
C LYS A 22 2.98 -10.29 5.49
N ASN A 23 1.72 -9.88 5.47
CA ASN A 23 0.56 -10.70 5.80
C ASN A 23 -0.31 -11.08 4.57
N ASP A 24 0.09 -10.67 3.37
CA ASP A 24 -0.65 -10.87 2.11
C ASP A 24 -0.77 -12.34 1.63
N SER A 25 -0.14 -13.25 2.36
CA SER A 25 -0.14 -14.69 2.11
C SER A 25 -0.78 -15.48 3.25
N VAL A 26 -1.30 -14.81 4.28
CA VAL A 26 -2.03 -15.45 5.37
C VAL A 26 -3.35 -16.03 4.81
N ASN A 27 -3.71 -17.23 5.26
CA ASN A 27 -4.91 -17.97 4.82
C ASN A 27 -5.00 -18.19 3.29
N TYR A 28 -3.87 -18.47 2.64
CA TYR A 28 -3.81 -18.72 1.18
C TYR A 28 -4.33 -17.54 0.34
N GLY A 29 -4.25 -16.30 0.83
CA GLY A 29 -4.71 -15.11 0.10
C GLY A 29 -6.21 -14.84 0.20
N PHE A 30 -6.97 -15.63 0.97
CA PHE A 30 -8.43 -15.46 1.09
C PHE A 30 -8.85 -14.29 1.99
N TYR A 31 -7.92 -13.73 2.76
CA TYR A 31 -8.19 -12.61 3.69
C TYR A 31 -7.08 -11.56 3.62
N VAL A 32 -6.83 -11.10 2.39
CA VAL A 32 -5.86 -10.06 2.10
C VAL A 32 -6.39 -8.73 2.62
N LYS A 33 -5.61 -8.10 3.49
CA LYS A 33 -5.90 -6.80 4.10
C LYS A 33 -5.09 -5.71 3.40
N SER A 34 -5.76 -4.61 3.10
CA SER A 34 -5.16 -3.38 2.58
C SER A 34 -4.30 -2.69 3.65
N PRO A 35 -3.42 -1.74 3.28
CA PRO A 35 -2.64 -0.97 4.27
C PRO A 35 -3.50 -0.34 5.36
N GLU A 36 -4.66 0.21 5.01
CA GLU A 36 -5.57 0.92 5.90
C GLU A 36 -6.12 0.03 7.02
N ASP A 37 -6.26 -1.28 6.77
CA ASP A 37 -6.73 -2.28 7.75
C ASP A 37 -5.76 -2.54 8.92
N TYR A 38 -4.54 -1.99 8.83
CA TYR A 38 -3.49 -2.10 9.86
C TYR A 38 -3.31 -0.81 10.68
N LEU A 39 -4.13 0.21 10.42
CA LEU A 39 -4.16 1.48 11.15
C LEU A 39 -5.34 1.50 12.12
N ASP A 40 -5.30 2.41 13.10
CA ASP A 40 -6.50 2.72 13.90
C ASP A 40 -7.51 3.49 13.05
N ASP A 41 -8.80 3.40 13.37
CA ASP A 41 -9.91 3.99 12.59
C ASP A 41 -9.70 5.47 12.24
N LYS A 42 -9.12 6.25 13.16
CA LYS A 42 -8.88 7.68 12.93
C LYS A 42 -7.78 7.86 11.90
N THR A 43 -6.65 7.18 12.07
CA THR A 43 -5.52 7.27 11.12
C THR A 43 -5.90 6.70 9.76
N ALA A 44 -6.60 5.57 9.71
CA ALA A 44 -7.12 4.98 8.47
C ALA A 44 -7.99 5.97 7.70
N ARG A 45 -8.92 6.65 8.39
CA ARG A 45 -9.76 7.67 7.77
C ARG A 45 -8.96 8.85 7.20
N GLN A 46 -7.93 9.31 7.91
CA GLN A 46 -7.07 10.39 7.40
C GLN A 46 -6.28 9.97 6.15
N ILE A 47 -5.87 8.69 6.06
CA ILE A 47 -5.20 8.13 4.90
C ILE A 47 -6.16 8.04 3.70
N ILE A 48 -7.38 7.54 3.92
CA ILE A 48 -8.42 7.46 2.88
C ILE A 48 -8.76 8.86 2.36
N ASP A 49 -9.04 9.81 3.26
CA ASP A 49 -9.35 11.19 2.88
C ASP A 49 -8.18 11.84 2.11
N TYR A 50 -6.92 11.49 2.42
CA TYR A 50 -5.77 11.97 1.65
C TYR A 50 -5.70 11.34 0.25
N LEU A 51 -5.91 10.02 0.14
CA LEU A 51 -5.85 9.28 -1.11
C LEU A 51 -6.91 9.72 -2.12
N ASP A 52 -8.11 10.07 -1.66
CA ASP A 52 -9.23 10.51 -2.52
C ASP A 52 -8.82 11.66 -3.46
N ASP A 53 -7.97 12.59 -2.99
CA ASP A 53 -7.53 13.76 -3.75
C ASP A 53 -6.06 13.69 -4.21
N ASN A 54 -5.26 12.76 -3.67
CA ASN A 54 -3.80 12.75 -3.84
C ASN A 54 -3.21 11.40 -4.29
N GLU A 55 -4.03 10.50 -4.83
CA GLU A 55 -3.56 9.25 -5.42
C GLU A 55 -2.47 9.51 -6.48
N ASP A 56 -1.39 8.74 -6.44
CA ASP A 56 -0.31 8.75 -7.43
C ASP A 56 -0.04 7.35 -7.99
N ASP A 57 0.86 7.24 -8.99
CA ASP A 57 1.19 5.94 -9.62
C ASP A 57 1.62 4.88 -8.60
N PHE A 58 2.23 5.26 -7.48
CA PHE A 58 2.63 4.30 -6.47
C PHE A 58 1.42 3.78 -5.69
N THR A 59 0.56 4.66 -5.19
CA THR A 59 -0.62 4.26 -4.42
C THR A 59 -1.64 3.51 -5.28
N GLU A 60 -1.80 3.89 -6.56
CA GLU A 60 -2.66 3.16 -7.51
C GLU A 60 -2.16 1.72 -7.72
N ARG A 61 -0.84 1.53 -7.86
CA ARG A 61 -0.25 0.18 -7.97
C ARG A 61 -0.43 -0.65 -6.70
N VAL A 62 -0.39 -0.02 -5.54
CA VAL A 62 -0.71 -0.70 -4.28
C VAL A 62 -2.16 -1.19 -4.31
N SER A 63 -3.11 -0.36 -4.73
CA SER A 63 -4.51 -0.75 -4.92
C SER A 63 -4.66 -1.93 -5.87
N TYR A 64 -4.00 -1.91 -7.04
CA TYR A 64 -4.02 -3.03 -7.98
C TYR A 64 -3.45 -4.32 -7.40
N TYR A 65 -2.38 -4.25 -6.62
CA TYR A 65 -1.78 -5.41 -5.99
C TYR A 65 -2.74 -6.09 -5.02
N PHE A 66 -3.32 -5.32 -4.09
CA PHE A 66 -4.21 -5.88 -3.07
C PHE A 66 -5.54 -6.36 -3.68
N ASP A 67 -6.07 -5.68 -4.70
CA ASP A 67 -7.24 -6.15 -5.44
C ASP A 67 -6.97 -7.50 -6.12
N ALA A 68 -5.87 -7.59 -6.89
CA ALA A 68 -5.50 -8.83 -7.57
C ALA A 68 -5.25 -9.99 -6.59
N LYS A 69 -4.56 -9.72 -5.48
CA LYS A 69 -4.32 -10.71 -4.42
C LYS A 69 -5.63 -11.19 -3.78
N SER A 70 -6.57 -10.30 -3.51
CA SER A 70 -7.88 -10.67 -2.93
C SER A 70 -8.71 -11.57 -3.86
N HIS A 71 -8.52 -11.44 -5.18
CA HIS A 71 -9.17 -12.25 -6.20
C HIS A 71 -8.34 -13.48 -6.65
N ASN A 72 -7.18 -13.73 -6.02
CA ASN A 72 -6.23 -14.78 -6.41
C ASN A 72 -5.79 -14.71 -7.89
N PHE A 73 -5.69 -13.50 -8.44
CA PHE A 73 -5.15 -13.33 -9.78
C PHE A 73 -3.63 -13.55 -9.78
N PRO A 74 -3.10 -14.35 -10.74
CA PRO A 74 -1.68 -14.65 -10.80
C PRO A 74 -0.84 -13.51 -11.39
N SER A 75 -1.49 -12.49 -11.97
CA SER A 75 -0.79 -11.42 -12.69
C SER A 75 -1.63 -10.13 -12.77
N ILE A 76 -0.95 -9.00 -12.89
CA ILE A 76 -1.53 -7.67 -13.15
C ILE A 76 -0.94 -7.15 -14.46
N GLN A 77 -1.78 -6.87 -15.46
CA GLN A 77 -1.32 -6.38 -16.78
C GLN A 77 -0.19 -7.23 -17.42
N ASN A 78 -0.29 -8.57 -17.30
CA ASN A 78 0.72 -9.55 -17.74
C ASN A 78 2.05 -9.57 -16.94
N ILE A 79 2.14 -8.86 -15.82
CA ILE A 79 3.26 -8.96 -14.88
C ILE A 79 2.88 -9.97 -13.81
N ASP A 80 3.74 -10.95 -13.57
CA ASP A 80 3.55 -11.94 -12.50
C ASP A 80 3.39 -11.25 -11.14
N ILE A 81 2.49 -11.77 -10.29
CA ILE A 81 2.14 -11.12 -9.03
C ILE A 81 3.32 -11.00 -8.06
N ASP A 82 4.25 -11.96 -8.07
CA ASP A 82 5.45 -11.91 -7.22
C ASP A 82 6.48 -10.92 -7.77
N GLU A 83 6.58 -10.78 -9.10
CA GLU A 83 7.39 -9.73 -9.72
C GLU A 83 6.81 -8.33 -9.44
N TYR A 84 5.49 -8.19 -9.51
CA TYR A 84 4.79 -6.95 -9.17
C TYR A 84 5.04 -6.55 -7.71
N LYS A 85 4.99 -7.51 -6.78
CA LYS A 85 5.32 -7.30 -5.37
C LYS A 85 6.76 -6.80 -5.18
N LYS A 86 7.73 -7.37 -5.91
CA LYS A 86 9.13 -6.94 -5.84
C LYS A 86 9.30 -5.48 -6.29
N ASP A 87 8.65 -5.08 -7.39
CA ASP A 87 8.65 -3.67 -7.84
C ASP A 87 8.07 -2.74 -6.76
N LEU A 88 6.96 -3.12 -6.11
CA LEU A 88 6.40 -2.35 -4.99
C LEU A 88 7.40 -2.20 -3.84
N ILE A 89 8.10 -3.26 -3.45
CA ILE A 89 9.11 -3.22 -2.37
C ILE A 89 10.29 -2.30 -2.75
N GLU A 90 10.71 -2.30 -4.02
CA GLU A 90 11.73 -1.37 -4.50
C GLU A 90 11.25 0.09 -4.46
N LYS A 91 9.99 0.34 -4.85
CA LYS A 91 9.37 1.67 -4.77
C LYS A 91 9.24 2.17 -3.32
N ILE A 92 8.81 1.30 -2.39
CA ILE A 92 8.80 1.59 -0.94
C ILE A 92 10.19 2.03 -0.49
N SER A 93 11.23 1.28 -0.87
CA SER A 93 12.61 1.60 -0.51
C SER A 93 13.08 2.96 -1.04
N LYS A 94 12.60 3.39 -2.21
CA LYS A 94 12.87 4.71 -2.78
C LYS A 94 12.14 5.82 -2.00
N ILE A 95 10.84 5.65 -1.77
CA ILE A 95 10.01 6.58 -0.99
C ILE A 95 10.59 6.79 0.41
N LYS A 96 11.02 5.71 1.07
CA LYS A 96 11.67 5.77 2.38
C LYS A 96 12.92 6.66 2.36
N LYS A 97 13.75 6.57 1.32
CA LYS A 97 14.93 7.44 1.15
C LYS A 97 14.54 8.89 0.87
N ASP A 98 13.63 9.11 -0.07
CA ASP A 98 13.23 10.45 -0.52
C ASP A 98 12.58 11.27 0.61
N PHE A 99 11.80 10.61 1.47
CA PHE A 99 11.11 11.24 2.59
C PHE A 99 11.82 11.09 3.94
N LEU A 100 12.97 10.40 4.00
CA LEU A 100 13.74 10.10 5.21
C LEU A 100 12.91 9.35 6.27
N ILE A 101 12.29 8.24 5.85
CA ILE A 101 11.49 7.31 6.66
C ILE A 101 12.31 6.03 6.84
N TYR A 102 12.58 5.62 8.09
CA TYR A 102 13.44 4.47 8.40
C TYR A 102 12.65 3.37 9.09
#